data_AF-A0A0E0FXH3-F1
#
_entry.id   AF-A0A0E0FXH3-F1
#
_cell.length_a   1.000
_cell.length_b   1.000
_cell.length_c   1.000
_cell.angle_alpha   90.00
_cell.angle_beta   90.00
_cell.angle_gamma   90.00
#
_symmetry.space_group_name_H-M   'P 1'
#
loop_
_entity.id
_entity.type
_entity.pdbx_description
1 polymer ?
#
loop_
_entity_poly.entity_id
_entity_poly.type
_entity_poly.pdbx_seq_one_letter_code
_entity_poly.pdbx_strand_id
1 'polypeptide(L)'
;MDCHFGTHFEIPAGSVVSISLIALTLFIPIYDRILVPIARRFTGVESGITLLQRQGIGLAISPISMVVAGLVERKRRNSALSNGGISPMSVLWLAPQLVLMGIAEAFNAVGQIEFYNKQFPENMQTLAGSLFFCTIAGANYLSTALANIMRKVTTRDGHSSWLTDNINLGKLDYYFYFIALMGVLNLIYFLICSHFYQYKVMSLHSEESIKIPTKEEEATEIDIDTDAPSK
;
A
#
# COMPACT_ATOMS: atom_id res chain seq x y z
N MET A 1 -18.66 -21.81 -3.31
CA MET A 1 -18.15 -21.45 -1.97
C MET A 1 -19.36 -21.07 -1.18
N ASP A 2 -19.47 -21.59 0.03
CA ASP A 2 -20.63 -21.38 0.87
C ASP A 2 -20.42 -20.08 1.62
N CYS A 3 -21.30 -19.11 1.34
CA CYS A 3 -21.27 -17.78 1.94
C CYS A 3 -21.78 -17.75 3.39
N HIS A 4 -21.94 -18.90 4.04
CA HIS A 4 -22.57 -18.99 5.34
C HIS A 4 -21.55 -18.84 6.49
N PHE A 5 -21.77 -17.84 7.35
CA PHE A 5 -21.13 -17.69 8.65
C PHE A 5 -22.15 -18.14 9.72
N GLY A 6 -22.11 -19.43 10.09
CA GLY A 6 -23.14 -20.06 10.93
C GLY A 6 -24.42 -20.41 10.16
N THR A 7 -25.52 -20.68 10.88
CA THR A 7 -26.80 -21.12 10.28
C THR A 7 -27.66 -19.98 9.68
N HIS A 8 -27.28 -18.70 9.87
CA HIS A 8 -28.16 -17.57 9.56
C HIS A 8 -27.53 -16.38 8.81
N PHE A 9 -26.21 -16.35 8.54
CA PHE A 9 -25.58 -15.16 7.93
C PHE A 9 -24.91 -15.49 6.60
N GLU A 10 -25.52 -15.06 5.50
CA GLU A 10 -24.95 -15.17 4.15
C GLU A 10 -24.13 -13.91 3.84
N ILE A 11 -22.81 -14.05 3.71
CA ILE A 11 -21.88 -12.97 3.33
C ILE A 11 -22.02 -12.76 1.82
N PRO A 12 -22.54 -11.60 1.37
CA PRO A 12 -22.55 -11.29 -0.05
C PRO A 12 -21.13 -11.31 -0.60
N ALA A 13 -20.94 -11.82 -1.83
CA ALA A 13 -19.62 -11.83 -2.47
C ALA A 13 -18.96 -10.43 -2.54
N GLY A 14 -19.77 -9.36 -2.53
CA GLY A 14 -19.29 -7.97 -2.47
C GLY A 14 -18.69 -7.54 -1.12
N SER A 15 -19.08 -8.17 0.00
CA SER A 15 -18.58 -7.84 1.34
C SER A 15 -17.19 -8.41 1.64
N VAL A 16 -16.67 -9.25 0.75
CA VAL A 16 -15.34 -9.88 0.88
C VAL A 16 -14.23 -8.83 0.88
N VAL A 17 -14.38 -7.73 0.13
CA VAL A 17 -13.41 -6.61 0.11
C VAL A 17 -13.37 -5.87 1.46
N SER A 18 -14.45 -5.90 2.25
CA SER A 18 -14.45 -5.29 3.58
C SER A 18 -13.45 -5.97 4.53
N ILE A 19 -13.12 -7.25 4.31
CA ILE A 19 -12.12 -7.97 5.12
C ILE A 19 -10.73 -7.34 4.95
N SER A 20 -10.33 -7.00 3.71
CA SER A 20 -9.04 -6.35 3.47
C SER A 20 -9.02 -4.93 4.03
N LEU A 21 -10.13 -4.19 3.96
CA LEU A 21 -10.26 -2.86 4.57
C LEU A 21 -10.14 -2.92 6.10
N ILE A 22 -10.81 -3.88 6.75
CA ILE A 22 -10.70 -4.08 8.20
C ILE A 22 -9.27 -4.47 8.57
N ALA A 23 -8.63 -5.37 7.82
CA ALA A 23 -7.24 -5.75 8.05
C ALA A 23 -6.29 -4.56 7.93
N LEU A 24 -6.46 -3.74 6.89
CA LEU A 24 -5.73 -2.48 6.70
C LEU A 24 -5.92 -1.54 7.89
N THR A 25 -7.17 -1.27 8.29
CA THR A 25 -7.50 -0.37 9.40
C THR A 25 -6.95 -0.88 10.73
N LEU A 26 -7.00 -2.18 10.99
CA LEU A 26 -6.41 -2.79 12.20
C LEU A 26 -4.89 -2.78 12.17
N PHE A 27 -4.29 -2.84 10.98
CA PHE A 27 -2.84 -2.83 10.83
C PHE A 27 -2.23 -1.44 11.09
N ILE A 28 -2.94 -0.34 10.79
CA ILE A 28 -2.46 1.03 11.04
C ILE A 28 -2.08 1.26 12.52
N PRO A 29 -2.93 1.00 13.53
CA PRO A 29 -2.55 1.21 14.93
C PRO A 29 -1.45 0.24 15.38
N ILE A 30 -1.42 -0.98 14.84
CA ILE A 30 -0.33 -1.95 15.08
C ILE A 30 0.99 -1.40 14.53
N TYR A 31 0.95 -0.81 13.35
CA TYR A 31 2.10 -0.19 12.72
C TYR A 31 2.65 0.97 13.58
N ASP A 32 1.78 1.89 13.98
CA ASP A 32 2.17 3.06 14.76
C ASP A 32 2.64 2.71 16.18
N ARG A 33 1.99 1.74 16.86
CA ARG A 33 2.36 1.36 18.23
C ARG A 33 3.45 0.32 18.36
N ILE A 34 3.64 -0.55 17.37
CA ILE A 34 4.53 -1.71 17.50
C ILE A 34 5.68 -1.57 16.50
N LEU A 35 5.39 -1.39 15.21
CA LEU A 35 6.44 -1.33 14.19
C LEU A 35 7.30 -0.07 14.31
N VAL A 36 6.72 1.11 14.52
CA VAL A 36 7.49 2.37 14.66
C VAL A 36 8.49 2.33 15.84
N PRO A 37 8.11 1.95 17.08
CA PRO A 37 9.08 1.91 18.17
C PRO A 37 10.11 0.78 18.03
N ILE A 38 9.72 -0.39 17.50
CA ILE A 38 10.67 -1.47 17.20
C ILE A 38 11.69 -1.01 16.16
N ALA A 39 11.20 -0.40 15.08
CA ALA A 39 12.01 0.15 14.01
C ALA A 39 13.02 1.17 14.56
N ARG A 40 12.57 2.12 15.40
CA ARG A 40 13.45 3.09 16.08
C ARG A 40 14.52 2.40 16.95
N ARG A 41 14.15 1.33 17.65
CA ARG A 41 15.05 0.59 18.55
C ARG A 41 16.13 -0.20 17.80
N PHE A 42 15.82 -0.73 16.61
CA PHE A 42 16.76 -1.54 15.83
C PHE A 42 17.68 -0.72 14.93
N THR A 43 17.22 0.40 14.36
CA THR A 43 18.04 1.17 13.40
C THR A 43 18.67 2.43 14.00
N GLY A 44 18.22 2.88 15.17
CA GLY A 44 18.74 4.10 15.81
C GLY A 44 18.42 5.40 15.05
N VAL A 45 17.61 5.34 13.99
CA VAL A 45 17.14 6.52 13.22
C VAL A 45 15.76 6.93 13.74
N GLU A 46 15.48 8.23 13.85
CA GLU A 46 14.19 8.75 14.36
C GLU A 46 12.96 8.23 13.60
N SER A 47 13.12 7.84 12.33
CA SER A 47 12.07 7.21 11.50
C SER A 47 12.06 5.67 11.55
N GLY A 48 13.09 5.03 12.10
CA GLY A 48 13.14 3.59 12.36
C GLY A 48 13.33 2.64 11.16
N ILE A 49 12.66 2.82 10.02
CA ILE A 49 12.89 2.04 8.78
C ILE A 49 12.96 3.06 7.64
N THR A 50 13.84 2.89 6.67
CA THR A 50 13.90 3.82 5.53
C THR A 50 12.61 3.75 4.71
N LEU A 51 12.20 4.86 4.13
CA LEU A 51 10.93 4.96 3.38
C LEU A 51 10.84 3.92 2.24
N LEU A 52 11.97 3.67 1.58
CA LEU A 52 12.09 2.70 0.48
C LEU A 52 12.01 1.26 1.00
N GLN A 53 12.54 0.98 2.19
CA GLN A 53 12.42 -0.34 2.81
C GLN A 53 10.97 -0.65 3.22
N ARG A 54 10.24 0.33 3.77
CA ARG A 54 8.79 0.18 4.09
C ARG A 54 7.99 -0.17 2.83
N GLN A 55 8.21 0.59 1.75
CA GLN A 55 7.60 0.31 0.45
C GLN A 55 7.99 -1.08 -0.08
N GLY A 56 9.28 -1.44 0.01
CA GLY A 56 9.80 -2.73 -0.44
C GLY A 56 9.18 -3.93 0.29
N ILE A 57 8.91 -3.81 1.60
CA ILE A 57 8.21 -4.84 2.37
C ILE A 57 6.79 -5.04 1.83
N GLY A 58 6.05 -3.96 1.58
CA GLY A 58 4.73 -4.03 0.96
C GLY A 58 4.76 -4.72 -0.40
N LEU A 59 5.71 -4.33 -1.26
CA LEU A 59 5.92 -4.96 -2.57
C LEU A 59 6.34 -6.43 -2.49
N ALA A 60 7.03 -6.86 -1.44
CA ALA A 60 7.41 -8.25 -1.23
C ALA A 60 6.24 -9.12 -0.71
N ILE A 61 5.35 -8.56 0.09
CA ILE A 61 4.17 -9.27 0.61
C ILE A 61 3.11 -9.46 -0.49
N SER A 62 2.97 -8.51 -1.43
CA SER A 62 2.02 -8.59 -2.54
C SER A 62 2.09 -9.89 -3.38
N PRO A 63 3.25 -10.32 -3.92
CA PRO A 63 3.33 -11.57 -4.67
C PRO A 63 3.09 -12.80 -3.78
N ILE A 64 3.48 -12.76 -2.50
CA ILE A 64 3.19 -13.85 -1.54
C ILE A 64 1.68 -14.00 -1.37
N SER A 65 0.95 -12.89 -1.19
CA SER A 65 -0.51 -12.88 -1.11
C SER A 65 -1.14 -13.51 -2.36
N MET A 66 -0.61 -13.17 -3.54
CA MET A 66 -1.11 -13.69 -4.81
C MET A 66 -0.82 -15.19 -5.00
N VAL A 67 0.32 -15.69 -4.50
CA VAL A 67 0.62 -17.13 -4.44
C VAL A 67 -0.36 -17.86 -3.52
N VAL A 68 -0.64 -17.30 -2.33
CA VAL A 68 -1.64 -17.85 -1.41
C VAL A 68 -3.01 -17.91 -2.08
N ALA A 69 -3.41 -16.87 -2.82
CA ALA A 69 -4.65 -16.88 -3.59
C ALA A 69 -4.68 -17.97 -4.67
N GLY A 70 -3.57 -18.17 -5.40
CA GLY A 70 -3.42 -19.26 -6.36
C GLY A 70 -3.55 -20.65 -5.73
N LEU A 71 -3.01 -20.86 -4.52
CA LEU A 71 -3.11 -22.12 -3.79
C LEU A 71 -4.54 -22.38 -3.30
N VAL A 72 -5.20 -21.36 -2.75
CA VAL A 72 -6.60 -21.44 -2.31
C VAL A 72 -7.51 -21.77 -3.48
N GLU A 73 -7.31 -21.10 -4.62
CA GLU A 73 -8.09 -21.34 -5.83
C GLU A 73 -7.87 -22.75 -6.40
N ARG A 74 -6.62 -23.23 -6.40
CA ARG A 74 -6.31 -24.62 -6.80
C ARG A 74 -7.03 -25.62 -5.91
N LYS A 75 -7.06 -25.38 -4.60
CA LYS A 75 -7.77 -26.24 -3.65
C LYS A 75 -9.30 -26.20 -3.88
N ARG A 76 -9.86 -25.01 -4.12
CA ARG A 76 -11.29 -24.82 -4.45
C ARG A 76 -11.66 -25.55 -5.74
N ARG A 77 -10.87 -25.39 -6.80
CA ARG A 77 -11.09 -26.03 -8.10
C ARG A 77 -11.04 -27.55 -8.01
N ASN A 78 -10.04 -28.11 -7.30
CA ASN A 78 -9.95 -29.55 -7.11
C ASN A 78 -11.15 -30.12 -6.33
N SER A 79 -11.62 -29.38 -5.31
CA SER A 79 -12.83 -29.76 -4.58
C SER A 79 -14.10 -29.67 -5.43
N ALA A 80 -14.22 -28.65 -6.30
CA ALA A 80 -15.34 -28.51 -7.22
C ALA A 80 -15.40 -29.66 -8.24
N LEU A 81 -14.26 -30.04 -8.80
CA LEU A 81 -14.15 -31.14 -9.77
C LEU A 81 -14.51 -32.50 -9.16
N SER A 82 -14.17 -32.71 -7.89
CA SER A 82 -14.49 -33.95 -7.16
C SER A 82 -15.97 -34.07 -6.75
N ASN A 83 -16.67 -32.94 -6.60
CA ASN A 83 -18.02 -32.88 -6.04
C ASN A 83 -19.07 -32.45 -7.09
N GLY A 84 -18.83 -32.73 -8.37
CA GLY A 84 -19.81 -32.47 -9.44
C GLY A 84 -20.07 -30.98 -9.74
N GLY A 85 -19.11 -30.08 -9.42
CA GLY A 85 -19.18 -28.65 -9.72
C GLY A 85 -19.51 -27.75 -8.52
N ILE A 86 -19.83 -28.33 -7.36
CA ILE A 86 -20.11 -27.58 -6.13
C ILE A 86 -18.88 -27.68 -5.22
N SER A 87 -18.25 -26.55 -4.90
CA SER A 87 -17.16 -26.51 -3.91
C SER A 87 -17.73 -26.12 -2.56
N PRO A 88 -17.89 -27.07 -1.61
CA PRO A 88 -18.32 -26.80 -0.23
C PRO A 88 -17.16 -26.22 0.58
N MET A 89 -16.66 -25.06 0.14
CA MET A 89 -15.59 -24.32 0.81
C MET A 89 -16.17 -23.06 1.40
N SER A 90 -15.93 -22.85 2.69
CA SER A 90 -16.26 -21.61 3.37
C SER A 90 -15.49 -20.43 2.76
N VAL A 91 -16.16 -19.27 2.67
CA VAL A 91 -15.58 -17.98 2.27
C VAL A 91 -14.39 -17.57 3.15
N LEU A 92 -14.28 -18.11 4.36
CA LEU A 92 -13.13 -17.93 5.26
C LEU A 92 -11.78 -18.32 4.64
N TRP A 93 -11.76 -19.19 3.62
CA TRP A 93 -10.52 -19.53 2.91
C TRP A 93 -9.94 -18.37 2.10
N LEU A 94 -10.72 -17.31 1.81
CA LEU A 94 -10.22 -16.06 1.22
C LEU A 94 -9.64 -15.10 2.26
N ALA A 95 -9.89 -15.32 3.56
CA ALA A 95 -9.35 -14.46 4.61
C ALA A 95 -7.82 -14.31 4.56
N PRO A 96 -7.01 -15.38 4.43
CA PRO A 96 -5.55 -15.23 4.44
C PRO A 96 -5.03 -14.32 3.33
N GLN A 97 -5.47 -14.52 2.08
CA GLN A 97 -5.05 -13.64 0.96
C GLN A 97 -5.49 -12.17 1.18
N LEU A 98 -6.69 -11.94 1.72
CA LEU A 98 -7.21 -10.58 1.95
C LEU A 98 -6.49 -9.86 3.08
N VAL A 99 -6.16 -10.58 4.16
CA VAL A 99 -5.37 -10.04 5.27
C VAL A 99 -3.95 -9.71 4.80
N LEU A 100 -3.30 -10.62 4.08
CA LEU A 100 -1.96 -10.36 3.53
C LEU A 100 -1.98 -9.18 2.56
N MET A 101 -3.02 -9.06 1.73
CA MET A 101 -3.17 -7.94 0.80
C MET A 101 -3.39 -6.61 1.53
N GLY A 102 -4.24 -6.58 2.57
CA GLY A 102 -4.44 -5.38 3.39
C GLY A 102 -3.17 -4.93 4.11
N ILE A 103 -2.36 -5.88 4.61
CA ILE A 103 -1.05 -5.57 5.22
C ILE A 103 -0.08 -5.01 4.17
N ALA A 104 -0.01 -5.63 2.98
CA ALA A 104 0.84 -5.16 1.89
C ALA A 104 0.45 -3.74 1.44
N GLU A 105 -0.86 -3.47 1.34
CA GLU A 105 -1.40 -2.16 0.99
C GLU A 105 -1.07 -1.13 2.06
N ALA A 106 -1.14 -1.48 3.35
CA ALA A 106 -0.77 -0.58 4.44
C ALA A 106 0.67 -0.11 4.33
N PHE A 107 1.62 -1.05 4.15
CA PHE A 107 3.04 -0.72 4.01
C PHE A 107 3.32 0.12 2.76
N ASN A 108 2.68 -0.21 1.63
CA ASN A 108 2.83 0.56 0.40
C ASN A 108 2.22 1.97 0.53
N ALA A 109 1.02 2.12 1.12
CA ALA A 109 0.36 3.41 1.25
C ALA A 109 1.15 4.36 2.16
N VAL A 110 1.58 3.87 3.32
CA VAL A 110 2.41 4.65 4.26
C VAL A 110 3.75 5.01 3.60
N GLY A 111 4.39 4.05 2.93
CA GLY A 111 5.64 4.28 2.21
C GLY A 111 5.53 5.36 1.13
N GLN A 112 4.49 5.31 0.29
CA GLN A 112 4.28 6.29 -0.77
C GLN A 112 3.94 7.69 -0.25
N ILE A 113 3.01 7.79 0.70
CA ILE A 113 2.58 9.09 1.25
C ILE A 113 3.76 9.78 1.94
N GLU A 114 4.50 9.06 2.78
CA GLU A 114 5.64 9.62 3.51
C GLU A 114 6.81 9.96 2.56
N PHE A 115 7.01 9.18 1.50
CA PHE A 115 7.99 9.48 0.44
C PHE A 115 7.63 10.74 -0.32
N TYR A 116 6.36 10.89 -0.73
CA TYR A 116 5.87 12.08 -1.41
C TYR A 116 6.00 13.33 -0.56
N ASN A 117 5.66 13.23 0.73
CA ASN A 117 5.79 14.35 1.66
C ASN A 117 7.25 14.75 1.92
N LYS A 118 8.19 13.79 1.96
CA LYS A 118 9.61 14.10 2.27
C LYS A 118 10.45 14.47 1.04
N GLN A 119 10.10 14.01 -0.15
CA GLN A 119 10.91 14.22 -1.35
C GLN A 119 10.41 15.34 -2.26
N PHE A 120 9.11 15.64 -2.26
CA PHE A 120 8.58 16.74 -3.06
C PHE A 120 8.69 18.05 -2.29
N PRO A 121 9.05 19.16 -2.96
CA PRO A 121 9.01 20.47 -2.33
C PRO A 121 7.57 20.85 -1.96
N GLU A 122 7.38 21.63 -0.88
CA GLU A 122 6.07 21.95 -0.31
C GLU A 122 5.08 22.54 -1.34
N ASN A 123 5.60 23.32 -2.28
CA ASN A 123 4.81 23.92 -3.37
C ASN A 123 4.29 22.91 -4.42
N MET A 124 4.74 21.65 -4.40
CA MET A 124 4.34 20.59 -5.34
C MET A 124 3.59 19.43 -4.66
N GLN A 125 3.20 19.57 -3.38
CA GLN A 125 2.54 18.50 -2.65
C GLN A 125 1.21 18.07 -3.31
N THR A 126 0.45 19.01 -3.86
CA THR A 126 -0.79 18.73 -4.63
C THR A 126 -0.53 17.92 -5.90
N LEU A 127 0.62 18.13 -6.56
CA LEU A 127 1.03 17.32 -7.72
C LEU A 127 1.34 15.88 -7.30
N ALA A 128 2.00 15.69 -6.15
CA ALA A 128 2.28 14.36 -5.62
C ALA A 128 0.99 13.60 -5.27
N GLY A 129 0.01 14.27 -4.64
CA GLY A 129 -1.32 13.69 -4.39
C GLY A 129 -2.05 13.31 -5.67
N SER A 130 -2.00 14.16 -6.70
CA SER A 130 -2.59 13.85 -8.02
C SER A 130 -1.91 12.65 -8.69
N LEU A 131 -0.59 12.55 -8.62
CA LEU A 131 0.19 11.43 -9.18
C LEU A 131 -0.17 10.09 -8.53
N PHE A 132 -0.45 10.09 -7.21
CA PHE A 132 -0.93 8.91 -6.51
C PHE A 132 -2.22 8.37 -7.14
N PHE A 133 -3.24 9.23 -7.31
CA PHE A 133 -4.51 8.84 -7.93
C PHE A 133 -4.34 8.46 -9.41
N CYS A 134 -3.49 9.15 -10.16
CA CYS A 134 -3.16 8.78 -11.53
C CYS A 134 -2.53 7.38 -11.61
N THR A 135 -1.69 7.01 -10.65
CA THR A 135 -1.10 5.67 -10.58
C THR A 135 -2.16 4.61 -10.33
N ILE A 136 -3.13 4.87 -9.44
CA ILE A 136 -4.27 3.99 -9.20
C ILE A 136 -5.12 3.83 -10.48
N ALA A 137 -5.40 4.92 -11.18
CA ALA A 137 -6.11 4.87 -12.46
C ALA A 137 -5.36 4.03 -13.49
N GLY A 138 -4.05 4.27 -13.64
CA GLY A 138 -3.17 3.50 -14.52
C GLY A 138 -3.15 2.00 -14.17
N ALA A 139 -3.14 1.67 -12.88
CA ALA A 139 -3.21 0.29 -12.41
C ALA A 139 -4.53 -0.40 -12.80
N ASN A 140 -5.67 0.30 -12.72
CA ASN A 140 -6.96 -0.24 -13.14
C ASN A 140 -7.02 -0.50 -14.66
N TYR A 141 -6.47 0.41 -15.47
CA TYR A 141 -6.35 0.21 -16.91
C TYR A 141 -5.42 -0.98 -17.23
N LEU A 142 -4.28 -1.07 -16.55
CA LEU A 142 -3.33 -2.18 -16.72
C LEU A 142 -3.98 -3.51 -16.34
N SER A 143 -4.72 -3.57 -15.23
CA SER A 143 -5.46 -4.77 -14.79
C SER A 143 -6.45 -5.24 -15.87
N THR A 144 -7.22 -4.31 -16.44
CA THR A 144 -8.18 -4.59 -17.52
C THR A 144 -7.48 -5.05 -18.79
N ALA A 145 -6.40 -4.37 -19.18
CA ALA A 145 -5.59 -4.74 -20.34
C ALA A 145 -4.99 -6.13 -20.18
N LEU A 146 -4.48 -6.44 -18.98
CA LEU A 146 -3.90 -7.73 -18.67
C LEU A 146 -4.94 -8.84 -18.80
N ALA A 147 -6.12 -8.66 -18.20
CA ALA A 147 -7.22 -9.61 -18.33
C ALA A 147 -7.63 -9.83 -19.80
N ASN A 148 -7.65 -8.76 -20.62
CA ASN A 148 -7.93 -8.86 -22.05
C ASN A 148 -6.84 -9.63 -22.82
N ILE A 149 -5.57 -9.35 -22.54
CA ILE A 149 -4.44 -10.06 -23.14
C ILE A 149 -4.49 -11.53 -22.78
N MET A 150 -4.69 -11.88 -21.51
CA MET A 150 -4.73 -13.28 -21.07
C MET A 150 -5.89 -14.03 -21.69
N ARG A 151 -7.07 -13.41 -21.81
CA ARG A 151 -8.19 -13.99 -22.56
C ARG A 151 -7.80 -14.26 -24.02
N LYS A 152 -7.20 -13.29 -24.72
CA LYS A 152 -6.80 -13.44 -26.13
C LYS A 152 -5.72 -14.51 -26.33
N VAL A 153 -4.68 -14.50 -25.50
CA VAL A 153 -3.55 -15.43 -25.60
C VAL A 153 -4.00 -16.86 -25.30
N THR A 154 -4.85 -17.04 -24.29
CA THR A 154 -5.26 -18.39 -23.86
C THR A 154 -6.35 -19.01 -24.74
N THR A 155 -7.13 -18.20 -25.46
CA THR A 155 -8.19 -18.70 -26.36
C THR A 155 -7.64 -19.26 -27.67
N ARG A 156 -6.35 -19.09 -27.97
CA ARG A 156 -5.80 -19.23 -29.32
C ARG A 156 -5.73 -20.67 -29.87
N ASP A 157 -5.91 -21.70 -29.05
CA ASP A 157 -5.68 -23.11 -29.47
C ASP A 157 -6.90 -24.03 -29.27
N GLY A 158 -8.14 -23.51 -29.25
CA GLY A 158 -9.34 -24.34 -29.09
C GLY A 158 -9.54 -24.90 -27.67
N HIS A 159 -8.67 -24.54 -26.73
CA HIS A 159 -8.79 -24.83 -25.31
C HIS A 159 -9.49 -23.68 -24.57
N SER A 160 -10.21 -24.02 -23.48
CA SER A 160 -10.89 -23.04 -22.62
C SER A 160 -9.91 -22.01 -22.05
N SER A 161 -10.22 -20.72 -22.23
CA SER A 161 -9.49 -19.58 -21.64
C SER A 161 -9.25 -19.79 -20.12
N TRP A 162 -8.12 -19.32 -19.59
CA TRP A 162 -7.89 -19.33 -18.13
C TRP A 162 -8.95 -18.49 -17.40
N LEU A 163 -9.46 -17.46 -18.08
CA LEU A 163 -10.58 -16.62 -17.69
C LEU A 163 -11.79 -16.96 -18.57
N THR A 164 -12.44 -18.10 -18.31
CA THR A 164 -13.76 -18.42 -18.87
C THR A 164 -14.88 -17.95 -17.96
N ASP A 165 -16.05 -17.63 -18.53
CA ASP A 165 -17.25 -17.27 -17.76
C ASP A 165 -17.64 -18.35 -16.72
N ASN A 166 -17.24 -19.60 -16.98
CA ASN A 166 -17.33 -20.68 -16.00
C ASN A 166 -16.02 -20.80 -15.20
N ILE A 167 -16.04 -20.30 -13.95
CA ILE A 167 -14.90 -20.28 -13.01
C ILE A 167 -14.44 -21.71 -12.64
N ASN A 168 -15.31 -22.72 -12.78
CA ASN A 168 -14.94 -24.12 -12.49
C ASN A 168 -14.12 -24.78 -13.61
N LEU A 169 -14.30 -24.32 -14.85
CA LEU A 169 -13.55 -24.81 -16.02
C LEU A 169 -12.27 -23.98 -16.25
N GLY A 170 -12.32 -22.69 -15.91
CA GLY A 170 -11.19 -21.78 -15.97
C GLY A 170 -10.08 -22.17 -14.99
N LYS A 171 -8.84 -21.87 -15.37
CA LYS A 171 -7.65 -22.06 -14.53
C LYS A 171 -7.21 -20.71 -13.97
N LEU A 172 -8.05 -20.17 -13.08
CA LEU A 172 -7.83 -18.87 -12.43
C LEU A 172 -6.54 -18.87 -11.57
N ASP A 173 -6.13 -20.04 -11.08
CA ASP A 173 -4.86 -20.25 -10.40
C ASP A 173 -3.65 -19.82 -11.24
N TYR A 174 -3.61 -20.10 -12.55
CA TYR A 174 -2.52 -19.63 -13.40
C TYR A 174 -2.52 -18.11 -13.59
N TYR A 175 -3.68 -17.47 -13.60
CA TYR A 175 -3.76 -16.01 -13.64
C TYR A 175 -3.19 -15.38 -12.36
N PHE A 176 -3.46 -15.95 -11.19
CA PHE A 176 -2.87 -15.51 -9.94
C PHE A 176 -1.35 -15.74 -9.90
N TYR A 177 -0.84 -16.90 -10.35
CA TYR A 177 0.62 -17.10 -10.45
C TYR A 177 1.27 -16.15 -11.44
N PHE A 178 0.59 -15.81 -12.55
CA PHE A 178 1.08 -14.83 -13.50
C PHE A 178 1.20 -13.44 -12.86
N ILE A 179 0.18 -12.99 -12.13
CA ILE A 179 0.24 -11.71 -11.40
C ILE A 179 1.34 -11.76 -10.34
N ALA A 180 1.50 -12.88 -9.64
CA ALA A 180 2.57 -13.06 -8.65
C ALA A 180 3.95 -12.91 -9.30
N LEU A 181 4.18 -13.51 -10.46
CA LEU A 181 5.43 -13.37 -11.22
C LEU A 181 5.67 -11.91 -11.62
N MET A 182 4.65 -11.21 -12.12
CA MET A 182 4.75 -9.79 -12.45
C MET A 182 5.08 -8.95 -11.20
N GLY A 183 4.50 -9.29 -10.04
CA GLY A 183 4.81 -8.68 -8.75
C GLY A 183 6.27 -8.89 -8.32
N VAL A 184 6.83 -10.09 -8.52
CA VAL A 184 8.25 -10.38 -8.26
C VAL A 184 9.16 -9.58 -9.20
N LEU A 185 8.83 -9.49 -10.48
CA LEU A 185 9.58 -8.67 -11.43
C LEU A 185 9.54 -7.18 -11.04
N ASN A 186 8.37 -6.69 -10.59
CA ASN A 186 8.22 -5.34 -10.07
C ASN A 186 9.06 -5.11 -8.81
N LEU A 187 9.13 -6.08 -7.90
CA LEU A 187 9.99 -6.02 -6.72
C LEU A 187 11.47 -5.96 -7.11
N ILE A 188 11.93 -6.79 -8.05
CA ILE A 188 13.32 -6.76 -8.53
C ILE A 188 13.64 -5.39 -9.14
N TYR A 189 12.76 -4.88 -9.99
CA TYR A 189 12.91 -3.54 -10.58
C TYR A 189 12.99 -2.47 -9.48
N PHE A 190 12.10 -2.52 -8.48
CA PHE A 190 12.12 -1.62 -7.33
C PHE A 190 13.43 -1.70 -6.54
N LEU A 191 13.96 -2.89 -6.29
CA LEU A 191 15.23 -3.08 -5.58
C LEU A 191 16.41 -2.48 -6.35
N ILE A 192 16.43 -2.65 -7.68
CA ILE A 192 17.44 -2.02 -8.55
C ILE A 192 17.34 -0.50 -8.43
N CYS A 193 16.16 0.08 -8.64
CA CYS A 193 15.95 1.52 -8.51
C CYS A 193 16.31 2.05 -7.11
N SER A 194 15.92 1.33 -6.05
CA SER A 194 16.24 1.68 -4.67
C SER A 194 17.73 1.62 -4.37
N HIS A 195 18.49 0.75 -5.03
CA HIS A 195 19.94 0.67 -4.86
C HIS A 195 20.64 1.87 -5.50
N PHE A 196 20.14 2.36 -6.63
CA PHE A 196 20.66 3.56 -7.30
C PHE A 196 20.14 4.88 -6.70
N TYR A 197 19.11 4.83 -5.84
CA TYR A 197 18.49 6.03 -5.29
C TYR A 197 19.29 6.57 -4.10
N GLN A 198 19.84 7.78 -4.24
CA GLN A 198 20.41 8.52 -3.12
C GLN A 198 19.32 9.33 -2.43
N TYR A 199 19.14 9.11 -1.13
CA TYR A 199 18.28 9.95 -0.31
C TYR A 199 18.78 11.40 -0.33
N LYS A 200 17.87 12.35 -0.54
CA LYS A 200 18.17 13.77 -0.30
C LYS A 200 18.58 13.90 1.16
N VAL A 201 19.84 14.26 1.41
CA VAL A 201 20.32 14.60 2.75
C VAL A 201 19.52 15.82 3.18
N MET A 202 18.61 15.65 4.13
CA MET A 202 17.96 16.77 4.79
C MET A 202 19.09 17.46 5.58
N SER A 203 19.68 18.49 4.98
CA SER A 203 20.65 19.33 5.64
C SER A 203 19.96 19.91 6.88
N LEU A 204 20.40 19.45 8.04
CA LEU A 204 20.22 20.10 9.33
C LEU A 204 20.86 21.50 9.28
N HIS A 205 20.24 22.43 8.55
CA HIS A 205 20.70 23.82 8.47
C HIS A 205 19.57 24.85 8.40
N SER A 206 18.36 24.49 8.84
CA SER A 206 17.28 25.48 9.00
C SER A 206 17.03 25.88 10.46
N GLU A 207 17.75 25.33 11.44
CA GLU A 207 17.64 25.77 12.85
C GLU A 207 18.52 26.98 13.21
N GLU A 208 19.31 27.55 12.29
CA GLU A 208 20.16 28.70 12.61
C GLU A 208 19.63 30.07 12.15
N SER A 209 18.48 30.15 11.47
CA SER A 209 17.89 31.43 11.04
C SER A 209 16.91 32.07 12.03
N ILE A 210 16.70 31.47 13.21
CA ILE A 210 15.91 32.09 14.30
C ILE A 210 16.83 32.33 15.52
N LYS A 211 17.91 33.10 15.33
CA LYS A 211 18.53 33.83 16.44
C LYS A 211 17.75 35.13 16.62
N ILE A 212 16.81 35.09 17.54
CA ILE A 212 16.13 36.25 18.13
C ILE A 212 17.22 37.14 18.76
N PRO A 213 17.36 38.43 18.41
CA PRO A 213 18.02 39.37 19.30
C PRO A 213 17.00 39.78 20.36
N THR A 214 17.09 39.14 21.52
CA THR A 214 16.51 39.66 22.76
C THR A 214 17.30 40.91 23.14
N LYS A 215 16.63 42.06 23.20
CA LYS A 215 16.96 43.12 24.15
C LYS A 215 15.67 43.61 24.77
N GLU A 216 15.47 43.22 26.03
CA GLU A 216 14.73 43.99 27.02
C GLU A 216 15.36 45.39 27.10
N GLU A 217 14.53 46.43 26.98
CA GLU A 217 14.46 47.58 27.91
C GLU A 217 13.42 48.58 27.39
N GLU A 218 12.83 49.33 28.32
CA GLU A 218 11.89 50.45 28.15
C GLU A 218 10.41 50.13 27.86
N ALA A 219 9.72 49.70 28.91
CA ALA A 219 8.37 50.18 29.17
C ALA A 219 8.27 50.65 30.64
N THR A 220 8.90 51.77 30.98
CA THR A 220 8.55 52.57 32.17
C THR A 220 9.18 53.96 32.08
N GLU A 221 8.45 54.94 31.53
CA GLU A 221 8.19 56.23 32.19
C GLU A 221 7.25 57.06 31.30
N ILE A 222 5.99 57.14 31.74
CA ILE A 222 5.12 58.27 31.46
C ILE A 222 5.41 59.26 32.59
N ASP A 223 6.04 60.39 32.31
CA ASP A 223 5.60 61.71 32.82
C ASP A 223 6.44 62.87 32.26
N ILE A 224 5.73 63.80 31.61
CA ILE A 224 5.75 65.25 31.82
C ILE A 224 7.12 65.96 31.86
N ASP A 225 7.39 66.74 30.81
CA ASP A 225 7.52 68.22 30.86
C ASP A 225 8.69 68.79 30.02
N THR A 226 8.35 69.92 29.40
CA THR A 226 9.17 71.10 29.06
C THR A 226 10.34 71.04 28.06
N ASP A 227 10.06 71.77 26.98
CA ASP A 227 10.86 72.88 26.43
C ASP A 227 11.82 72.63 25.27
N ALA A 228 11.60 73.44 24.23
CA ALA A 228 12.53 73.77 23.16
C ALA A 228 13.71 74.62 23.74
N PRO A 229 14.63 75.27 22.97
CA PRO A 229 14.81 75.35 21.51
C PRO A 229 16.30 75.36 21.03
N SER A 230 16.46 75.63 19.71
CA SER A 230 17.60 76.30 19.05
C SER A 230 18.85 75.44 18.76
N LYS A 231 19.49 75.50 17.58
CA LYS A 231 19.57 76.51 16.51
C LYS A 231 19.62 75.87 15.12
#